data_AF-A0A5E7ZV87-F1
#
_entry.id   AF-A0A5E7ZV87-F1
#
_cell.length_a   1.000
_cell.length_b   1.000
_cell.length_c   1.000
_cell.angle_alpha   90.00
_cell.angle_beta   90.00
_cell.angle_gamma   90.00
#
_symmetry.space_group_name_H-M   'P 1'
#
loop_
_entity.id
_entity.type
_entity.pdbx_description
1 polymer ?
#
loop_
_entity_poly.entity_id
_entity_poly.type
_entity_poly.pdbx_seq_one_letter_code
_entity_poly.pdbx_strand_id
1 'polypeptide(L)'
;MTPRILIIAGSDSGGGAGIQADIKTVTMLGGHAMTAVTAITAQNTLGVQAVHPVPTDMVVAQMRSCIDDIGVDAVKIGMIGSAETADAVAEVLERMCSREGGNPDWAPAFAGTHRPVPIVFDPVMVATSGAILADSATIAAFDRLMRLATVVTPNLPELEALGGEAAVRATVAALLVKGGHRDGNLLTDRLIEADGREHRWEDARIATTSTHGTGCTLASAIAEGLGRGMALPDAIARARLFVRIALHEAPGLGGGHGPMGHQCVRLDCDLGGIMANQVTLPAIDHAASFAFYRALGLTPIVDSDGRYARFESAGGTTLSIEATDEIDGRSVIFLECGDFDAAVSAARAAGIAVADPVDQTWGWREARLVDPAGNALCLYQAGENRRFPPWRLACPD
;
A
#
# COMPACT_ATOMS: atom_id res chain seq x y z
N MET A 1 -9.73 4.59 -13.56
CA MET A 1 -10.93 4.69 -12.70
C MET A 1 -10.44 4.99 -11.29
N THR A 2 -11.12 5.86 -10.55
CA THR A 2 -10.81 6.13 -9.13
C THR A 2 -11.57 5.11 -8.27
N PRO A 3 -10.90 4.14 -7.64
CA PRO A 3 -11.59 3.13 -6.84
C PRO A 3 -12.14 3.76 -5.53
N ARG A 4 -13.38 3.46 -5.21
CA ARG A 4 -14.17 3.90 -4.05
C ARG A 4 -14.06 2.86 -2.95
N ILE A 5 -13.30 3.16 -1.91
CA ILE A 5 -12.97 2.21 -0.84
C ILE A 5 -13.75 2.59 0.41
N LEU A 6 -14.64 1.71 0.87
CA LEU A 6 -15.36 1.88 2.13
C LEU A 6 -14.53 1.32 3.29
N ILE A 7 -14.15 2.18 4.21
CA ILE A 7 -13.39 1.86 5.41
C ILE A 7 -14.34 1.79 6.60
N ILE A 8 -14.36 0.67 7.32
CA ILE A 8 -15.16 0.48 8.54
C ILE A 8 -14.18 0.30 9.70
N ALA A 9 -13.88 1.36 10.43
CA ALA A 9 -12.84 1.36 11.47
C ALA A 9 -13.00 2.50 12.48
N GLY A 10 -12.19 2.46 13.55
CA GLY A 10 -12.11 3.54 14.54
C GLY A 10 -11.25 4.71 14.07
N SER A 11 -11.52 5.89 14.63
CA SER A 11 -10.75 7.12 14.46
C SER A 11 -9.63 7.22 15.48
N ASP A 12 -8.39 7.36 15.01
CA ASP A 12 -7.19 7.67 15.80
C ASP A 12 -6.90 9.18 15.76
N SER A 13 -7.08 9.88 16.89
CA SER A 13 -6.81 11.33 16.96
C SER A 13 -5.35 11.71 16.68
N GLY A 14 -4.40 10.78 16.87
CA GLY A 14 -2.98 10.98 16.54
C GLY A 14 -2.68 10.89 15.04
N GLY A 15 -3.62 10.37 14.25
CA GLY A 15 -3.55 10.31 12.80
C GLY A 15 -2.54 9.30 12.24
N GLY A 16 -2.04 8.37 13.05
CA GLY A 16 -1.06 7.36 12.65
C GLY A 16 -1.67 6.01 12.26
N ALA A 17 -2.84 5.68 12.80
CA ALA A 17 -3.62 4.48 12.49
C ALA A 17 -5.09 4.81 12.19
N GLY A 18 -5.98 3.82 12.29
CA GLY A 18 -7.43 3.99 12.15
C GLY A 18 -7.82 4.57 10.78
N ILE A 19 -9.01 5.18 10.72
CA ILE A 19 -9.52 5.80 9.50
C ILE A 19 -8.57 6.86 8.92
N GLN A 20 -7.76 7.52 9.75
CA GLN A 20 -6.80 8.53 9.29
C GLN A 20 -5.69 7.90 8.45
N ALA A 21 -5.11 6.79 8.90
CA ALA A 21 -4.15 6.03 8.09
C ALA A 21 -4.82 5.43 6.85
N ASP A 22 -6.06 4.94 6.99
CA ASP A 22 -6.81 4.35 5.89
C ASP A 22 -7.07 5.39 4.77
N ILE A 23 -7.57 6.58 5.11
CA ILE A 23 -7.81 7.69 4.16
C ILE A 23 -6.50 8.09 3.48
N LYS A 24 -5.42 8.30 4.25
CA LYS A 24 -4.11 8.66 3.68
C LYS A 24 -3.66 7.61 2.67
N THR A 25 -3.75 6.34 3.03
CA THR A 25 -3.30 5.22 2.18
C THR A 25 -4.08 5.19 0.87
N VAL A 26 -5.41 5.18 0.93
CA VAL A 26 -6.26 5.13 -0.26
C VAL A 26 -6.06 6.37 -1.13
N THR A 27 -5.97 7.56 -0.52
CA THR A 27 -5.77 8.82 -1.24
C THR A 27 -4.43 8.83 -1.98
N MET A 28 -3.35 8.41 -1.31
CA MET A 28 -2.01 8.40 -1.90
C MET A 28 -1.85 7.35 -3.01
N LEU A 29 -2.70 6.31 -2.99
CA LEU A 29 -2.80 5.31 -4.08
C LEU A 29 -3.79 5.71 -5.19
N GLY A 30 -4.35 6.92 -5.12
CA GLY A 30 -5.24 7.48 -6.15
C GLY A 30 -6.70 7.01 -6.07
N GLY A 31 -7.11 6.42 -4.94
CA GLY A 31 -8.49 6.05 -4.65
C GLY A 31 -9.28 7.13 -3.90
N HIS A 32 -10.58 6.90 -3.75
CA HIS A 32 -11.50 7.70 -2.95
C HIS A 32 -11.88 6.93 -1.68
N ALA A 33 -11.46 7.42 -0.52
CA ALA A 33 -11.79 6.81 0.77
C ALA A 33 -13.13 7.33 1.30
N MET A 34 -14.02 6.41 1.65
CA MET A 34 -15.23 6.67 2.42
C MET A 34 -15.10 5.95 3.76
N THR A 35 -15.74 6.46 4.82
CA THR A 35 -15.59 5.89 6.16
C THR A 35 -16.92 5.69 6.86
N ALA A 36 -17.07 4.55 7.52
CA ALA A 36 -18.03 4.33 8.60
C ALA A 36 -17.26 4.21 9.93
N VAL A 37 -17.33 5.24 10.76
CA VAL A 37 -16.55 5.34 12.00
C VAL A 37 -17.20 4.51 13.09
N THR A 38 -16.47 3.55 13.65
CA THR A 38 -16.96 2.61 14.68
C THR A 38 -16.71 3.07 16.11
N ALA A 39 -15.67 3.88 16.30
CA ALA A 39 -15.33 4.50 17.58
C ALA A 39 -14.42 5.71 17.35
N ILE A 40 -14.36 6.62 18.32
CA ILE A 40 -13.40 7.71 18.38
C ILE A 40 -12.44 7.42 19.53
N THR A 41 -11.14 7.48 19.29
CA THR A 41 -10.12 7.33 20.33
C THR A 41 -9.46 8.67 20.62
N ALA A 42 -9.28 8.97 21.91
CA ALA A 42 -8.26 9.93 22.33
C ALA A 42 -6.96 9.14 22.41
N GLN A 43 -6.12 9.31 21.40
CA GLN A 43 -4.94 8.50 21.14
C GLN A 43 -3.80 9.36 20.57
N ASN A 44 -2.58 8.99 20.92
CA ASN A 44 -1.34 9.58 20.41
C ASN A 44 -0.24 8.50 20.35
N THR A 45 1.00 8.92 20.08
CA THR A 45 2.15 8.00 19.94
C THR A 45 2.53 7.26 21.22
N LEU A 46 1.99 7.66 22.39
CA LEU A 46 2.19 7.01 23.69
C LEU A 46 1.07 6.00 24.01
N GLY A 47 0.02 5.94 23.19
CA GLY A 47 -1.06 4.97 23.31
C GLY A 47 -2.45 5.58 23.34
N VAL A 48 -3.42 4.79 23.80
CA VAL A 48 -4.85 5.14 23.88
C VAL A 48 -5.20 5.61 25.29
N GLN A 49 -5.79 6.80 25.42
CA GLN A 49 -6.22 7.40 26.69
C GLN A 49 -7.73 7.24 26.93
N ALA A 50 -8.53 7.24 25.87
CA ALA A 50 -9.97 7.04 25.96
C ALA A 50 -10.52 6.46 24.66
N VAL A 51 -11.64 5.74 24.75
CA VAL A 51 -12.38 5.21 23.61
C VAL A 51 -13.85 5.56 23.80
N HIS A 52 -14.46 6.15 22.77
CA HIS A 52 -15.88 6.42 22.70
C HIS A 52 -16.49 5.61 21.54
N PRO A 53 -17.24 4.54 21.82
CA PRO A 53 -17.89 3.76 20.76
C PRO A 53 -18.96 4.60 20.07
N VAL A 54 -19.02 4.51 18.74
CA VAL A 54 -20.13 5.08 17.97
C VAL A 54 -21.30 4.10 18.03
N PRO A 55 -22.54 4.56 18.30
CA PRO A 55 -23.72 3.69 18.29
C PRO A 55 -23.83 2.88 16.99
N THR A 56 -24.19 1.60 17.10
CA THR A 56 -24.23 0.67 15.95
C THR A 56 -25.15 1.13 14.83
N ASP A 57 -26.30 1.72 15.16
CA ASP A 57 -27.24 2.29 14.19
C ASP A 57 -26.62 3.44 13.38
N MET A 58 -25.79 4.26 14.01
CA MET A 58 -25.01 5.31 13.34
C MET A 58 -23.89 4.73 12.46
N VAL A 59 -23.23 3.65 12.87
CA VAL A 59 -22.26 2.94 12.00
C VAL A 59 -22.94 2.44 10.73
N VAL A 60 -24.09 1.77 10.87
CA VAL A 60 -24.90 1.28 9.75
C VAL A 60 -25.40 2.43 8.86
N ALA A 61 -25.85 3.54 9.46
CA ALA A 61 -26.30 4.70 8.72
C ALA A 61 -25.18 5.32 7.86
N GLN A 62 -23.96 5.41 8.39
CA GLN A 62 -22.78 5.86 7.63
C GLN A 62 -22.47 4.93 6.46
N MET A 63 -22.47 3.60 6.68
CA MET A 63 -22.25 2.61 5.62
C MET A 63 -23.28 2.77 4.49
N ARG A 64 -24.57 2.82 4.82
CA ARG A 64 -25.65 2.97 3.84
C ARG A 64 -25.54 4.29 3.08
N SER A 65 -25.23 5.38 3.77
CA SER A 65 -25.03 6.69 3.13
C SER A 65 -23.95 6.63 2.04
N CYS A 66 -22.86 5.89 2.27
CA CYS A 66 -21.80 5.73 1.28
C CYS A 66 -22.20 4.73 0.17
N ILE A 67 -22.75 3.59 0.55
CA ILE A 67 -23.12 2.49 -0.37
C ILE A 67 -24.21 2.94 -1.35
N ASP A 68 -25.25 3.62 -0.86
CA ASP A 68 -26.46 3.91 -1.63
C ASP A 68 -26.28 5.09 -2.60
N ASP A 69 -25.37 6.03 -2.31
CA ASP A 69 -25.12 7.22 -3.14
C ASP A 69 -23.84 7.10 -3.98
N ILE A 70 -22.69 6.92 -3.31
CA ILE A 70 -21.38 6.94 -3.96
C ILE A 70 -21.06 5.58 -4.59
N GLY A 71 -21.49 4.50 -3.94
CA GLY A 71 -21.17 3.10 -4.28
C GLY A 71 -19.77 2.69 -3.83
N VAL A 72 -19.48 1.38 -3.91
CA VAL A 72 -18.27 0.77 -3.30
C VAL A 72 -17.60 -0.19 -4.28
N ASP A 73 -16.28 -0.04 -4.44
CA ASP A 73 -15.42 -0.93 -5.24
C ASP A 73 -14.67 -1.95 -4.37
N ALA A 74 -14.38 -1.62 -3.10
CA ALA A 74 -13.88 -2.57 -2.10
C ALA A 74 -14.19 -2.09 -0.68
N VAL A 75 -14.18 -3.01 0.28
CA VAL A 75 -14.34 -2.71 1.70
C VAL A 75 -13.06 -3.09 2.46
N LYS A 76 -12.62 -2.22 3.37
CA LYS A 76 -11.66 -2.58 4.42
C LYS A 76 -12.35 -2.49 5.77
N ILE A 77 -12.22 -3.55 6.55
CA ILE A 77 -12.71 -3.63 7.93
C ILE A 77 -11.51 -3.60 8.86
N GLY A 78 -11.51 -2.69 9.83
CA GLY A 78 -10.51 -2.59 10.89
C GLY A 78 -11.15 -2.82 12.27
N MET A 79 -10.81 -1.95 13.23
CA MET A 79 -11.38 -2.00 14.59
C MET A 79 -12.90 -1.77 14.56
N ILE A 80 -13.68 -2.74 15.05
CA ILE A 80 -15.16 -2.73 15.03
C ILE A 80 -15.78 -2.35 16.39
N GLY A 81 -15.09 -2.62 17.50
CA GLY A 81 -15.43 -2.13 18.84
C GLY A 81 -16.45 -2.96 19.64
N SER A 82 -17.37 -3.69 19.01
CA SER A 82 -18.30 -4.60 19.71
C SER A 82 -18.84 -5.73 18.84
N ALA A 83 -19.32 -6.81 19.47
CA ALA A 83 -20.00 -7.91 18.79
C ALA A 83 -21.27 -7.44 18.05
N GLU A 84 -22.07 -6.57 18.67
CA GLU A 84 -23.29 -6.01 18.07
C GLU A 84 -22.98 -5.26 16.77
N THR A 85 -21.95 -4.41 16.77
CA THR A 85 -21.51 -3.70 15.56
C THR A 85 -20.94 -4.66 14.52
N ALA A 86 -20.20 -5.69 14.93
CA ALA A 86 -19.68 -6.71 14.01
C ALA A 86 -20.80 -7.43 13.27
N ASP A 87 -21.85 -7.85 13.99
CA ASP A 87 -23.00 -8.53 13.41
C ASP A 87 -23.83 -7.63 12.49
N ALA A 88 -24.03 -6.36 12.89
CA ALA A 88 -24.75 -5.39 12.06
C ALA A 88 -23.98 -5.05 10.79
N VAL A 89 -22.65 -4.89 10.88
CA VAL A 89 -21.77 -4.69 9.70
C VAL A 89 -21.84 -5.90 8.78
N ALA A 90 -21.73 -7.12 9.33
CA ALA A 90 -21.85 -8.34 8.55
C ALA A 90 -23.18 -8.42 7.78
N GLU A 91 -24.30 -8.05 8.43
CA GLU A 91 -25.62 -8.03 7.79
C GLU A 91 -25.69 -7.03 6.63
N VAL A 92 -25.13 -5.83 6.79
CA VAL A 92 -25.09 -4.85 5.68
C VAL A 92 -24.25 -5.38 4.51
N LEU A 93 -23.10 -6.00 4.80
CA LEU A 93 -22.22 -6.55 3.77
C LEU A 93 -22.85 -7.75 3.04
N GLU A 94 -23.53 -8.64 3.75
CA GLU A 94 -24.30 -9.74 3.16
C GLU A 94 -25.39 -9.20 2.21
N ARG A 95 -26.10 -8.16 2.62
CA ARG A 95 -27.12 -7.50 1.77
C ARG A 95 -26.49 -6.84 0.54
N MET A 96 -25.36 -6.14 0.70
CA MET A 96 -24.61 -5.55 -0.41
C MET A 96 -24.12 -6.60 -1.41
N CYS A 97 -23.67 -7.75 -0.92
CA CYS A 97 -23.18 -8.86 -1.75
C CYS A 97 -24.29 -9.74 -2.34
N SER A 98 -25.52 -9.67 -1.82
CA SER A 98 -26.66 -10.45 -2.29
C SER A 98 -27.46 -9.71 -3.36
N ARG A 99 -28.02 -10.45 -4.32
CA ARG A 99 -28.72 -9.92 -5.51
C ARG A 99 -30.01 -9.16 -5.19
N GLU A 100 -30.51 -9.22 -3.96
CA GLU A 100 -31.87 -8.76 -3.58
C GLU A 100 -31.87 -7.38 -2.89
N GLY A 101 -30.69 -6.77 -2.66
CA GLY A 101 -30.56 -5.62 -1.77
C GLY A 101 -30.55 -4.23 -2.42
N GLY A 102 -30.48 -4.09 -3.74
CA GLY A 102 -30.31 -2.77 -4.34
C GLY A 102 -31.55 -2.23 -5.09
N ASN A 103 -31.68 -0.90 -5.09
CA ASN A 103 -32.56 -0.06 -5.92
C ASN A 103 -32.63 -0.43 -7.44
N PRO A 104 -33.73 -0.81 -8.08
CA PRO A 104 -33.75 -1.13 -9.53
C PRO A 104 -33.11 -0.11 -10.52
N ASP A 105 -32.79 1.13 -10.10
CA ASP A 105 -31.97 2.11 -10.82
C ASP A 105 -30.42 1.99 -10.62
N TRP A 106 -29.91 1.21 -9.64
CA TRP A 106 -28.53 0.65 -9.73
C TRP A 106 -28.64 -0.51 -10.72
N ALA A 107 -28.15 -0.28 -11.94
CA ALA A 107 -28.13 -1.32 -12.94
C ALA A 107 -27.46 -2.59 -12.38
N PRO A 108 -28.05 -3.78 -12.60
CA PRO A 108 -27.43 -5.04 -12.21
C PRO A 108 -26.13 -5.22 -13.00
N ALA A 109 -25.09 -5.67 -12.32
CA ALA A 109 -23.71 -5.71 -12.78
C ALA A 109 -23.05 -4.31 -12.85
N PHE A 110 -22.12 -4.07 -11.93
CA PHE A 110 -20.91 -3.31 -12.21
C PHE A 110 -20.50 -3.57 -13.65
N ALA A 111 -20.57 -2.57 -14.51
CA ALA A 111 -20.44 -2.68 -15.96
C ALA A 111 -19.40 -3.74 -16.39
N GLY A 112 -19.87 -4.95 -16.69
CA GLY A 112 -19.08 -6.02 -17.31
C GLY A 112 -18.45 -7.11 -16.43
N THR A 113 -18.50 -7.08 -15.08
CA THR A 113 -17.86 -8.16 -14.27
C THR A 113 -18.77 -8.67 -13.16
N HIS A 114 -19.08 -9.97 -13.18
CA HIS A 114 -19.86 -10.73 -12.18
C HIS A 114 -19.13 -10.88 -10.81
N ARG A 115 -18.28 -9.94 -10.40
CA ARG A 115 -17.44 -10.11 -9.20
C ARG A 115 -18.12 -9.53 -7.95
N PRO A 116 -18.14 -10.26 -6.82
CA PRO A 116 -18.53 -9.70 -5.53
C PRO A 116 -17.54 -8.60 -5.11
N VAL A 117 -18.01 -7.60 -4.36
CA VAL A 117 -17.16 -6.53 -3.82
C VAL A 117 -16.11 -7.15 -2.91
N PRO A 118 -14.80 -6.97 -3.17
CA PRO A 118 -13.75 -7.53 -2.33
C PRO A 118 -13.77 -6.91 -0.93
N ILE A 119 -13.59 -7.76 0.08
CA ILE A 119 -13.59 -7.37 1.49
C ILE A 119 -12.23 -7.77 2.10
N VAL A 120 -11.49 -6.79 2.58
CA VAL A 120 -10.25 -7.00 3.35
C VAL A 120 -10.57 -6.84 4.83
N PHE A 121 -10.34 -7.88 5.61
CA PHE A 121 -10.56 -7.83 7.06
C PHE A 121 -9.23 -7.84 7.81
N ASP A 122 -8.91 -6.73 8.48
CA ASP A 122 -7.81 -6.60 9.42
C ASP A 122 -8.38 -6.81 10.84
N PRO A 123 -8.18 -7.99 11.45
CA PRO A 123 -8.83 -8.37 12.71
C PRO A 123 -8.14 -7.69 13.91
N VAL A 124 -8.24 -6.37 13.98
CA VAL A 124 -7.59 -5.55 15.02
C VAL A 124 -8.19 -5.89 16.38
N MET A 125 -7.40 -6.55 17.22
CA MET A 125 -7.79 -6.93 18.59
C MET A 125 -7.10 -6.12 19.67
N VAL A 126 -5.89 -5.62 19.37
CA VAL A 126 -5.04 -4.91 20.33
C VAL A 126 -4.38 -3.74 19.61
N ALA A 127 -4.35 -2.57 20.24
CA ALA A 127 -3.64 -1.41 19.71
C ALA A 127 -2.12 -1.67 19.70
N THR A 128 -1.37 -0.98 18.85
CA THR A 128 0.11 -1.03 18.88
C THR A 128 0.68 -0.67 20.26
N SER A 129 -0.05 0.11 21.06
CA SER A 129 0.29 0.44 22.45
C SER A 129 -0.11 -0.61 23.51
N GLY A 130 -0.68 -1.75 23.10
CA GLY A 130 -1.09 -2.84 23.99
C GLY A 130 -2.51 -2.74 24.57
N ALA A 131 -3.29 -1.72 24.22
CA ALA A 131 -4.68 -1.59 24.69
C ALA A 131 -5.57 -2.66 24.04
N ILE A 132 -6.37 -3.38 24.83
CA ILE A 132 -7.35 -4.35 24.31
C ILE A 132 -8.48 -3.58 23.63
N LEU A 133 -8.75 -3.93 22.37
CA LEU A 133 -9.77 -3.29 21.51
C LEU A 133 -10.94 -4.21 21.16
N ALA A 134 -10.78 -5.53 21.36
CA ALA A 134 -11.82 -6.53 21.16
C ALA A 134 -11.87 -7.48 22.36
N ASP A 135 -13.07 -7.66 22.94
CA ASP A 135 -13.32 -8.68 23.95
C ASP A 135 -13.62 -10.04 23.31
N SER A 136 -13.79 -11.09 24.13
CA SER A 136 -14.04 -12.44 23.64
C SER A 136 -15.34 -12.55 22.83
N ALA A 137 -16.37 -11.78 23.18
CA ALA A 137 -17.62 -11.72 22.43
C ALA A 137 -17.41 -11.12 21.03
N THR A 138 -16.62 -10.05 20.94
CA THR A 138 -16.26 -9.40 19.68
C THR A 138 -15.42 -10.32 18.81
N ILE A 139 -14.44 -11.02 19.39
CA ILE A 139 -13.63 -12.02 18.68
C ILE A 139 -14.50 -13.16 18.15
N ALA A 140 -15.50 -13.62 18.91
CA ALA A 140 -16.43 -14.64 18.43
C ALA A 140 -17.26 -14.13 17.23
N ALA A 141 -17.68 -12.85 17.24
CA ALA A 141 -18.40 -12.25 16.12
C ALA A 141 -17.56 -12.07 14.86
N PHE A 142 -16.22 -12.03 14.97
CA PHE A 142 -15.33 -11.95 13.80
C PHE A 142 -15.46 -13.14 12.86
N ASP A 143 -15.87 -14.31 13.34
CA ASP A 143 -16.09 -15.51 12.53
C ASP A 143 -17.08 -15.27 11.37
N ARG A 144 -18.13 -14.46 11.60
CA ARG A 144 -19.07 -14.09 10.54
C ARG A 144 -18.44 -13.14 9.52
N LEU A 145 -17.67 -12.14 9.96
CA LEU A 145 -16.95 -11.22 9.07
C LEU A 145 -15.85 -11.93 8.27
N MET A 146 -15.12 -12.86 8.88
CA MET A 146 -14.09 -13.66 8.23
C MET A 146 -14.64 -14.50 7.06
N ARG A 147 -15.83 -15.07 7.21
CA ARG A 147 -16.50 -15.83 6.13
C ARG A 147 -16.89 -14.96 4.92
N LEU A 148 -17.10 -13.67 5.14
CA LEU A 148 -17.40 -12.70 4.07
C LEU A 148 -16.13 -12.15 3.41
N ALA A 149 -14.99 -12.20 4.12
CA ALA A 149 -13.75 -11.59 3.68
C ALA A 149 -13.14 -12.32 2.47
N THR A 150 -12.69 -11.54 1.50
CA THR A 150 -11.83 -12.01 0.41
C THR A 150 -10.44 -12.38 0.95
N VAL A 151 -9.94 -11.60 1.90
CA VAL A 151 -8.69 -11.88 2.59
C VAL A 151 -8.76 -11.38 4.03
N VAL A 152 -8.24 -12.19 4.96
CA VAL A 152 -8.04 -11.81 6.36
C VAL A 152 -6.55 -11.61 6.60
N THR A 153 -6.18 -10.52 7.27
CA THR A 153 -4.78 -10.08 7.39
C THR A 153 -4.27 -10.06 8.84
N PRO A 154 -4.30 -11.18 9.61
CA PRO A 154 -3.86 -11.17 11.00
C PRO A 154 -2.33 -11.10 11.11
N ASN A 155 -1.83 -10.48 12.17
CA ASN A 155 -0.47 -10.71 12.67
C ASN A 155 -0.41 -12.04 13.45
N LEU A 156 0.78 -12.45 13.88
CA LEU A 156 0.94 -13.72 14.61
C LEU A 156 0.13 -13.79 15.92
N PRO A 157 0.19 -12.79 16.83
CA PRO A 157 -0.68 -12.76 18.00
C PRO A 157 -2.19 -12.82 17.68
N GLU A 158 -2.65 -12.06 16.69
CA GLU A 158 -4.05 -12.07 16.23
C GLU A 158 -4.44 -13.44 15.68
N LEU A 159 -3.55 -14.08 14.92
CA LEU A 159 -3.78 -15.40 14.35
C LEU A 159 -3.93 -16.46 15.45
N GLU A 160 -3.11 -16.40 16.49
CA GLU A 160 -3.23 -17.28 17.66
C GLU A 160 -4.56 -17.05 18.39
N ALA A 161 -4.96 -15.79 18.60
CA ALA A 161 -6.23 -15.44 19.23
C ALA A 161 -7.46 -15.89 18.42
N LEU A 162 -7.34 -15.98 17.09
CA LEU A 162 -8.36 -16.54 16.18
C LEU A 162 -8.38 -18.08 16.14
N GLY A 163 -7.57 -18.77 16.95
CA GLY A 163 -7.52 -20.24 17.01
C GLY A 163 -6.42 -20.87 16.13
N GLY A 164 -5.52 -20.07 15.58
CA GLY A 164 -4.35 -20.52 14.81
C GLY A 164 -4.61 -20.71 13.31
N GLU A 165 -3.52 -20.92 12.56
CA GLU A 165 -3.54 -20.97 11.09
C GLU A 165 -4.54 -21.99 10.54
N ALA A 166 -4.58 -23.21 11.09
CA ALA A 166 -5.46 -24.27 10.60
C ALA A 166 -6.96 -23.93 10.78
N ALA A 167 -7.33 -23.29 11.89
CA ALA A 167 -8.71 -22.92 12.18
C ALA A 167 -9.18 -21.80 11.24
N VAL A 168 -8.36 -20.76 11.07
CA VAL A 168 -8.69 -19.62 10.20
C VAL A 168 -8.75 -20.06 8.74
N ARG A 169 -7.80 -20.88 8.28
CA ARG A 169 -7.80 -21.40 6.90
C ARG A 169 -9.03 -22.23 6.54
N ALA A 170 -9.70 -22.84 7.53
CA ALA A 170 -10.91 -23.62 7.28
C ALA A 170 -12.13 -22.73 6.98
N THR A 171 -12.07 -21.43 7.27
CA THR A 171 -13.23 -20.53 7.18
C THR A 171 -13.05 -19.37 6.21
N VAL A 172 -11.82 -19.00 5.82
CA VAL A 172 -11.52 -17.83 4.99
C VAL A 172 -11.19 -18.19 3.53
N ALA A 173 -11.48 -17.28 2.61
CA ALA A 173 -11.11 -17.43 1.20
C ALA A 173 -9.59 -17.26 0.98
N ALA A 174 -8.95 -16.38 1.74
CA ALA A 174 -7.51 -16.22 1.75
C ALA A 174 -7.01 -15.69 3.10
N LEU A 175 -5.80 -16.09 3.46
CA LEU A 175 -5.15 -15.70 4.71
C LEU A 175 -3.79 -15.07 4.40
N LEU A 176 -3.59 -13.80 4.79
CA LEU A 176 -2.29 -13.13 4.77
C LEU A 176 -1.72 -13.06 6.18
N VAL A 177 -0.77 -13.94 6.49
CA VAL A 177 -0.07 -13.94 7.78
C VAL A 177 1.07 -12.94 7.74
N LYS A 178 0.98 -11.89 8.57
CA LYS A 178 1.97 -10.80 8.64
C LYS A 178 3.15 -11.19 9.55
N GLY A 179 4.37 -11.15 9.02
CA GLY A 179 5.60 -11.59 9.70
C GLY A 179 6.27 -10.56 10.60
N GLY A 180 5.82 -9.31 10.61
CA GLY A 180 6.49 -8.18 11.27
C GLY A 180 6.79 -8.35 12.77
N HIS A 181 6.13 -9.29 13.45
CA HIS A 181 6.28 -9.58 14.89
C HIS A 181 7.33 -10.66 15.20
N ARG A 182 7.96 -11.29 14.21
CA ARG A 182 9.07 -12.22 14.45
C ARG A 182 10.37 -11.48 14.71
N ASP A 183 11.16 -12.01 15.64
CA ASP A 183 12.56 -11.60 15.81
C ASP A 183 13.36 -11.94 14.56
N GLY A 184 14.29 -11.05 14.19
CA GLY A 184 15.17 -11.22 13.04
C GLY A 184 15.19 -10.04 12.08
N ASN A 185 16.20 -10.08 11.19
CA ASN A 185 16.44 -9.04 10.18
C ASN A 185 15.64 -9.25 8.89
N LEU A 186 15.05 -10.43 8.70
CA LEU A 186 14.24 -10.78 7.53
C LEU A 186 12.80 -11.02 7.96
N LEU A 187 11.88 -10.27 7.36
CA LEU A 187 10.45 -10.40 7.60
C LEU A 187 9.83 -11.23 6.49
N THR A 188 8.94 -12.15 6.84
CA THR A 188 8.23 -12.99 5.88
C THR A 188 6.74 -12.80 6.02
N ASP A 189 6.09 -12.32 4.96
CA ASP A 189 4.63 -12.35 4.84
C ASP A 189 4.23 -13.54 3.95
N ARG A 190 3.16 -14.24 4.32
CA ARG A 190 2.65 -15.42 3.61
C ARG A 190 1.19 -15.24 3.26
N LEU A 191 0.86 -15.30 1.97
CA LEU A 191 -0.52 -15.42 1.50
C LEU A 191 -0.80 -16.90 1.24
N ILE A 192 -1.92 -17.39 1.78
CA ILE A 192 -2.42 -18.74 1.53
C ILE A 192 -3.83 -18.61 0.96
N GLU A 193 -4.03 -19.04 -0.29
CA GLU A 193 -5.32 -19.03 -0.98
C GLU A 193 -6.14 -20.30 -0.66
N ALA A 194 -7.46 -20.25 -0.87
CA ALA A 194 -8.37 -21.37 -0.61
C ALA A 194 -8.03 -22.66 -1.37
N ASP A 195 -7.40 -22.54 -2.54
CA ASP A 195 -6.94 -23.69 -3.34
C ASP A 195 -5.58 -24.26 -2.87
N GLY A 196 -5.01 -23.68 -1.80
CA GLY A 196 -3.74 -24.09 -1.23
C GLY A 196 -2.50 -23.46 -1.88
N ARG A 197 -2.65 -22.60 -2.90
CA ARG A 197 -1.52 -21.82 -3.42
C ARG A 197 -0.97 -20.91 -2.33
N GLU A 198 0.35 -20.86 -2.25
CA GLU A 198 1.08 -20.03 -1.29
C GLU A 198 1.97 -19.04 -2.02
N HIS A 199 1.92 -17.79 -1.59
CA HIS A 199 2.82 -16.73 -2.04
C HIS A 199 3.59 -16.21 -0.83
N ARG A 200 4.87 -15.91 -1.03
CA ARG A 200 5.79 -15.51 0.03
C ARG A 200 6.55 -14.28 -0.40
N TRP A 201 6.60 -13.30 0.49
CA TRP A 201 7.44 -12.11 0.32
C TRP A 201 8.40 -12.00 1.48
N GLU A 202 9.66 -11.71 1.17
CA GLU A 202 10.74 -11.56 2.13
C GLU A 202 11.44 -10.22 1.93
N ASP A 203 11.55 -9.43 2.99
CA ASP A 203 12.31 -8.18 2.94
C ASP A 203 13.05 -7.91 4.24
N ALA A 204 14.10 -7.11 4.14
CA ALA A 204 14.85 -6.64 5.30
C ALA A 204 13.96 -5.78 6.22
N ARG A 205 14.13 -5.95 7.53
CA ARG A 205 13.51 -5.11 8.55
C ARG A 205 14.06 -3.69 8.46
N ILE A 206 13.16 -2.70 8.39
CA ILE A 206 13.52 -1.29 8.40
C ILE A 206 13.71 -0.84 9.85
N ALA A 207 14.86 -0.22 10.15
CA ALA A 207 15.18 0.31 11.47
C ALA A 207 14.42 1.63 11.71
N THR A 208 13.25 1.54 12.34
CA THR A 208 12.44 2.70 12.74
C THR A 208 11.56 2.38 13.94
N THR A 209 11.26 3.38 14.77
CA THR A 209 10.28 3.27 15.87
C THR A 209 8.86 3.63 15.42
N SER A 210 8.74 4.25 14.22
CA SER A 210 7.48 4.76 13.68
C SER A 210 6.70 3.67 12.95
N THR A 211 6.21 2.71 13.70
CA THR A 211 5.49 1.52 13.19
C THR A 211 3.99 1.56 13.47
N HIS A 212 3.50 2.67 14.04
CA HIS A 212 2.09 2.85 14.36
C HIS A 212 1.25 2.89 13.08
N GLY A 213 0.21 2.05 13.03
CA GLY A 213 -0.70 1.95 11.88
C GLY A 213 -0.20 1.14 10.68
N THR A 214 0.90 0.39 10.80
CA THR A 214 1.41 -0.52 9.74
C THR A 214 0.34 -1.50 9.23
N GLY A 215 -0.37 -2.17 10.14
CA GLY A 215 -1.44 -3.11 9.79
C GLY A 215 -2.60 -2.46 9.02
N CYS A 216 -3.13 -1.35 9.55
CA CYS A 216 -4.23 -0.61 8.91
C CYS A 216 -3.85 -0.11 7.52
N THR A 217 -2.62 0.40 7.38
CA THR A 217 -2.07 0.87 6.09
C THR A 217 -1.98 -0.27 5.09
N LEU A 218 -1.43 -1.42 5.50
CA LEU A 218 -1.33 -2.60 4.62
C LEU A 218 -2.71 -3.04 4.13
N ALA A 219 -3.66 -3.22 5.05
CA ALA A 219 -5.02 -3.66 4.72
C ALA A 219 -5.75 -2.68 3.78
N SER A 220 -5.62 -1.38 4.03
CA SER A 220 -6.22 -0.34 3.19
C SER A 220 -5.60 -0.26 1.79
N ALA A 221 -4.28 -0.45 1.67
CA ALA A 221 -3.62 -0.52 0.38
C ALA A 221 -4.02 -1.77 -0.42
N ILE A 222 -4.21 -2.92 0.25
CA ILE A 222 -4.74 -4.13 -0.39
C ILE A 222 -6.17 -3.87 -0.90
N ALA A 223 -7.03 -3.26 -0.08
CA ALA A 223 -8.40 -2.94 -0.46
C ALA A 223 -8.45 -2.00 -1.67
N GLU A 224 -7.58 -0.99 -1.72
CA GLU A 224 -7.45 -0.10 -2.89
C GLU A 224 -7.05 -0.88 -4.15
N GLY A 225 -6.03 -1.74 -4.07
CA GLY A 225 -5.58 -2.55 -5.19
C GLY A 225 -6.68 -3.50 -5.69
N LEU A 226 -7.42 -4.14 -4.80
CA LEU A 226 -8.55 -4.99 -5.14
C LEU A 226 -9.71 -4.20 -5.77
N GLY A 227 -10.04 -3.02 -5.23
CA GLY A 227 -11.06 -2.14 -5.79
C GLY A 227 -10.70 -1.60 -7.19
N ARG A 228 -9.41 -1.55 -7.50
CA ARG A 228 -8.89 -1.26 -8.85
C ARG A 228 -8.93 -2.47 -9.80
N GLY A 229 -9.21 -3.67 -9.28
CA GLY A 229 -9.26 -4.91 -10.06
C GLY A 229 -7.92 -5.65 -10.16
N MET A 230 -6.93 -5.32 -9.33
CA MET A 230 -5.67 -6.10 -9.26
C MET A 230 -5.93 -7.53 -8.77
N ALA A 231 -5.08 -8.47 -9.17
CA ALA A 231 -5.06 -9.78 -8.53
C ALA A 231 -4.57 -9.64 -7.08
N LEU A 232 -5.05 -10.53 -6.19
CA LEU A 232 -4.75 -10.45 -4.76
C LEU A 232 -3.23 -10.45 -4.46
N PRO A 233 -2.39 -11.33 -5.05
CA PRO A 233 -0.95 -11.29 -4.83
C PRO A 233 -0.31 -9.95 -5.24
N ASP A 234 -0.74 -9.38 -6.36
CA ASP A 234 -0.22 -8.11 -6.87
C ASP A 234 -0.65 -6.93 -5.99
N ALA A 235 -1.91 -6.93 -5.53
CA ALA A 235 -2.41 -5.95 -4.58
C ALA A 235 -1.61 -5.99 -3.26
N ILE A 236 -1.27 -7.18 -2.78
CA ILE A 236 -0.43 -7.36 -1.59
C ILE A 236 1.00 -6.88 -1.85
N ALA A 237 1.62 -7.26 -2.98
CA ALA A 237 2.97 -6.82 -3.31
C ALA A 237 3.09 -5.28 -3.36
N ARG A 238 2.13 -4.61 -4.01
CA ARG A 238 2.03 -3.14 -4.06
C ARG A 238 1.77 -2.53 -2.67
N ALA A 239 0.87 -3.11 -1.88
CA ALA A 239 0.59 -2.65 -0.52
C ALA A 239 1.81 -2.74 0.40
N ARG A 240 2.60 -3.80 0.26
CA ARG A 240 3.87 -3.97 1.00
C ARG A 240 4.89 -2.92 0.59
N LEU A 241 5.06 -2.67 -0.71
CA LEU A 241 5.93 -1.60 -1.21
C LEU A 241 5.52 -0.24 -0.63
N PHE A 242 4.22 0.08 -0.63
CA PHE A 242 3.70 1.31 -0.04
C PHE A 242 4.08 1.45 1.45
N VAL A 243 3.84 0.40 2.24
CA VAL A 243 4.18 0.40 3.68
C VAL A 243 5.68 0.57 3.89
N ARG A 244 6.53 -0.12 3.13
CA ARG A 244 7.98 -0.04 3.26
C ARG A 244 8.50 1.37 2.99
N ILE A 245 7.99 2.01 1.94
CA ILE A 245 8.35 3.39 1.62
C ILE A 245 7.85 4.35 2.68
N ALA A 246 6.62 4.18 3.18
CA ALA A 246 6.10 4.99 4.28
C ALA A 246 6.94 4.83 5.56
N LEU A 247 7.48 3.63 5.83
CA LEU A 247 8.38 3.39 6.97
C LEU A 247 9.73 4.10 6.80
N HIS A 248 10.31 4.08 5.60
CA HIS A 248 11.53 4.83 5.30
C HIS A 248 11.34 6.35 5.42
N GLU A 249 10.14 6.83 5.08
CA GLU A 249 9.73 8.24 5.11
C GLU A 249 9.16 8.69 6.47
N ALA A 250 9.28 7.87 7.51
CA ALA A 250 8.73 8.18 8.81
C ALA A 250 9.24 9.54 9.33
N PRO A 251 8.35 10.49 9.67
CA PRO A 251 8.74 11.86 10.04
C PRO A 251 9.30 12.00 11.46
N GLY A 252 9.41 10.92 12.24
CA GLY A 252 9.94 10.96 13.60
C GLY A 252 9.09 11.75 14.61
N LEU A 253 7.78 11.78 14.43
CA LEU A 253 6.87 12.57 15.27
C LEU A 253 6.45 11.83 16.55
N GLY A 254 6.35 12.57 17.64
CA GLY A 254 5.88 12.09 18.95
C GLY A 254 6.98 11.46 19.82
N GLY A 255 6.62 11.12 21.07
CA GLY A 255 7.55 10.57 22.06
C GLY A 255 7.54 9.05 22.20
N GLY A 256 6.80 8.34 21.35
CA GLY A 256 6.64 6.88 21.39
C GLY A 256 6.68 6.26 20.00
N HIS A 257 5.67 5.47 19.64
CA HIS A 257 5.55 4.89 18.30
C HIS A 257 4.89 5.91 17.34
N GLY A 258 5.73 6.56 16.53
CA GLY A 258 5.30 7.59 15.58
C GLY A 258 4.50 7.05 14.38
N PRO A 259 3.79 7.93 13.65
CA PRO A 259 3.16 7.59 12.38
C PRO A 259 4.21 7.37 11.28
N MET A 260 3.83 6.62 10.25
CA MET A 260 4.63 6.49 9.02
C MET A 260 4.50 7.73 8.11
N GLY A 261 5.35 7.82 7.09
CA GLY A 261 5.39 8.91 6.12
C GLY A 261 4.47 8.72 4.90
N HIS A 262 3.18 8.45 5.11
CA HIS A 262 2.21 8.22 4.00
C HIS A 262 2.27 9.30 2.90
N GLN A 263 2.38 10.57 3.30
CA GLN A 263 2.39 11.73 2.40
C GLN A 263 3.58 11.78 1.42
N CYS A 264 4.62 10.98 1.68
CA CYS A 264 5.83 10.89 0.87
C CYS A 264 5.82 9.68 -0.08
N VAL A 265 4.79 8.82 -0.04
CA VAL A 265 4.61 7.72 -0.99
C VAL A 265 3.82 8.24 -2.19
N ARG A 266 4.51 8.61 -3.29
CA ARG A 266 3.87 9.30 -4.43
C ARG A 266 4.12 8.59 -5.75
N LEU A 267 5.36 8.69 -6.23
CA LEU A 267 5.78 8.17 -7.54
C LEU A 267 6.47 6.81 -7.42
N ASP A 268 6.12 6.07 -6.37
CA ASP A 268 6.83 4.87 -5.97
C ASP A 268 6.00 3.59 -6.09
N CYS A 269 4.70 3.75 -6.23
CA CYS A 269 3.76 2.65 -6.36
C CYS A 269 3.00 2.84 -7.65
N ASP A 270 2.68 1.74 -8.33
CA ASP A 270 1.80 1.78 -9.50
C ASP A 270 0.52 2.57 -9.16
N LEU A 271 0.10 3.49 -10.02
CA LEU A 271 -1.17 4.22 -9.87
C LEU A 271 -2.17 3.82 -10.97
N GLY A 272 -1.90 2.73 -11.68
CA GLY A 272 -2.65 2.24 -12.83
C GLY A 272 -2.09 2.72 -14.17
N GLY A 273 -0.77 2.94 -14.27
CA GLY A 273 -0.14 3.43 -15.50
C GLY A 273 1.34 3.75 -15.40
N ILE A 274 1.92 4.07 -16.55
CA ILE A 274 3.33 4.46 -16.68
C ILE A 274 3.56 5.84 -16.03
N MET A 275 4.64 5.98 -15.25
CA MET A 275 4.98 7.22 -14.56
C MET A 275 6.39 7.71 -14.91
N ALA A 276 6.53 8.98 -15.28
CA ALA A 276 7.84 9.63 -15.38
C ALA A 276 8.30 10.11 -14.00
N ASN A 277 9.25 9.39 -13.40
CA ASN A 277 9.71 9.65 -12.03
C ASN A 277 11.25 9.66 -11.92
N GLN A 278 11.97 9.47 -13.03
CA GLN A 278 13.42 9.48 -13.10
C GLN A 278 13.90 10.08 -14.45
N VAL A 279 14.94 10.91 -14.39
CA VAL A 279 15.65 11.43 -15.57
C VAL A 279 17.14 11.32 -15.34
N THR A 280 17.90 10.86 -16.32
CA THR A 280 19.37 10.86 -16.30
C THR A 280 19.91 11.87 -17.31
N LEU A 281 20.83 12.73 -16.88
CA LEU A 281 21.46 13.77 -17.69
C LEU A 281 22.95 13.49 -17.89
N PRO A 282 23.53 13.81 -19.06
CA PRO A 282 24.95 13.64 -19.29
C PRO A 282 25.76 14.66 -18.49
N ALA A 283 26.82 14.19 -17.83
CA ALA A 283 27.80 15.02 -17.14
C ALA A 283 29.17 14.89 -17.81
N ILE A 284 29.76 16.05 -18.12
CA ILE A 284 31.15 16.15 -18.60
C ILE A 284 32.09 16.25 -17.40
N ASP A 285 31.69 17.03 -16.39
CA ASP A 285 32.36 17.15 -15.09
C ASP A 285 31.38 16.71 -14.01
N HIS A 286 31.57 15.49 -13.51
CA HIS A 286 30.71 14.89 -12.49
C HIS A 286 30.72 15.70 -11.20
N ALA A 287 31.89 16.12 -10.72
CA ALA A 287 32.02 16.84 -9.45
C ALA A 287 31.35 18.22 -9.51
N ALA A 288 31.55 18.96 -10.60
CA ALA A 288 30.88 20.24 -10.81
C ALA A 288 29.35 20.08 -10.92
N SER A 289 28.89 19.05 -11.64
CA SER A 289 27.46 18.75 -11.79
C SER A 289 26.83 18.34 -10.46
N PHE A 290 27.52 17.52 -9.67
CA PHE A 290 27.07 17.10 -8.35
C PHE A 290 26.89 18.29 -7.41
N ALA A 291 27.90 19.17 -7.35
CA ALA A 291 27.85 20.39 -6.55
C ALA A 291 26.70 21.31 -6.99
N PHE A 292 26.47 21.42 -8.31
CA PHE A 292 25.39 22.22 -8.88
C PHE A 292 24.01 21.74 -8.46
N TYR A 293 23.68 20.46 -8.66
CA TYR A 293 22.35 19.93 -8.29
C TYR A 293 22.10 19.93 -6.79
N ARG A 294 23.15 19.69 -5.99
CA ARG A 294 23.06 19.86 -4.53
C ARG A 294 22.76 21.33 -4.15
N ALA A 295 23.41 22.29 -4.80
CA ALA A 295 23.17 23.72 -4.55
C ALA A 295 21.76 24.18 -4.96
N LEU A 296 21.14 23.50 -5.94
CA LEU A 296 19.73 23.70 -6.29
C LEU A 296 18.73 23.13 -5.26
N GLY A 297 19.22 22.42 -4.24
CA GLY A 297 18.40 21.86 -3.18
C GLY A 297 17.89 20.45 -3.46
N LEU A 298 18.46 19.73 -4.45
CA LEU A 298 18.21 18.29 -4.56
C LEU A 298 19.06 17.53 -3.54
N THR A 299 18.45 16.52 -2.91
CA THR A 299 19.10 15.68 -1.90
C THR A 299 19.89 14.57 -2.58
N PRO A 300 21.22 14.48 -2.44
CA PRO A 300 21.99 13.36 -2.97
C PRO A 300 21.57 12.05 -2.30
N ILE A 301 21.31 11.01 -3.09
CA ILE A 301 20.95 9.67 -2.59
C ILE A 301 21.96 8.59 -2.99
N VAL A 302 22.66 8.75 -4.12
CA VAL A 302 23.72 7.84 -4.57
C VAL A 302 24.83 8.67 -5.19
N ASP A 303 26.07 8.28 -4.93
CA ASP A 303 27.25 8.76 -5.66
C ASP A 303 28.20 7.59 -5.93
N SER A 304 28.76 7.53 -7.13
CA SER A 304 29.66 6.45 -7.60
C SER A 304 30.94 7.03 -8.18
N ASP A 305 31.49 8.05 -7.51
CA ASP A 305 32.79 8.68 -7.74
C ASP A 305 33.15 8.85 -9.22
N GLY A 306 32.67 9.94 -9.82
CA GLY A 306 33.07 10.37 -11.16
C GLY A 306 32.24 9.78 -12.30
N ARG A 307 31.47 8.71 -12.05
CA ARG A 307 30.59 8.11 -13.07
C ARG A 307 29.13 8.53 -12.97
N TYR A 308 28.51 8.34 -11.80
CA TYR A 308 27.06 8.47 -11.63
C TYR A 308 26.74 9.12 -10.30
N ALA A 309 25.70 9.94 -10.26
CA ALA A 309 25.06 10.35 -9.02
C ALA A 309 23.55 10.45 -9.23
N ARG A 310 22.78 10.15 -8.18
CA ARG A 310 21.32 10.31 -8.17
C ARG A 310 20.91 11.20 -7.02
N PHE A 311 19.95 12.07 -7.29
CA PHE A 311 19.37 13.02 -6.37
C PHE A 311 17.86 12.82 -6.30
N GLU A 312 17.30 13.16 -5.15
CA GLU A 312 15.88 13.22 -4.89
C GLU A 312 15.41 14.68 -4.83
N SER A 313 14.29 14.97 -5.49
CA SER A 313 13.58 16.25 -5.36
C SER A 313 12.53 16.18 -4.26
N ALA A 314 12.08 17.35 -3.77
CA ALA A 314 11.02 17.43 -2.76
C ALA A 314 9.69 16.76 -3.18
N GLY A 315 9.46 16.55 -4.48
CA GLY A 315 8.28 15.86 -4.99
C GLY A 315 8.37 14.33 -5.00
N GLY A 316 9.55 13.77 -4.66
CA GLY A 316 9.84 12.34 -4.75
C GLY A 316 10.32 11.88 -6.15
N THR A 317 10.35 12.76 -7.15
CA THR A 317 11.01 12.49 -8.45
C THR A 317 12.52 12.45 -8.24
N THR A 318 13.20 11.55 -8.94
CA THR A 318 14.65 11.44 -8.92
C THR A 318 15.28 11.99 -10.21
N LEU A 319 16.46 12.59 -10.06
CA LEU A 319 17.29 13.07 -11.16
C LEU A 319 18.67 12.48 -10.99
N SER A 320 19.25 11.97 -12.06
CA SER A 320 20.62 11.48 -12.07
C SER A 320 21.49 12.23 -13.05
N ILE A 321 22.78 12.23 -12.76
CA ILE A 321 23.83 12.58 -13.70
C ILE A 321 24.64 11.32 -13.98
N GLU A 322 25.06 11.14 -15.21
CA GLU A 322 25.91 10.02 -15.63
C GLU A 322 26.98 10.51 -16.62
N ALA A 323 28.16 9.92 -16.57
CA ALA A 323 29.26 10.26 -17.47
C ALA A 323 28.80 10.23 -18.93
N THR A 324 29.19 11.26 -19.70
CA THR A 324 28.65 11.52 -21.04
C THR A 324 28.81 10.31 -21.98
N ASP A 325 29.92 9.60 -21.89
CA ASP A 325 30.26 8.42 -22.67
C ASP A 325 29.43 7.17 -22.32
N GLU A 326 28.85 7.10 -21.12
CA GLU A 326 27.99 5.98 -20.70
C GLU A 326 26.57 6.07 -21.29
N ILE A 327 26.13 7.26 -21.68
CA ILE A 327 24.77 7.53 -22.19
C ILE A 327 24.76 8.22 -23.57
N ASP A 328 25.86 8.09 -24.33
CA ASP A 328 26.03 8.68 -25.66
C ASP A 328 25.75 10.19 -25.72
N GLY A 329 25.99 10.90 -24.61
CA GLY A 329 25.75 12.32 -24.45
C GLY A 329 24.29 12.76 -24.53
N ARG A 330 23.33 11.84 -24.35
CA ARG A 330 21.89 12.12 -24.42
C ARG A 330 21.23 11.91 -23.08
N SER A 331 20.28 12.78 -22.76
CA SER A 331 19.39 12.57 -21.61
C SER A 331 18.52 11.34 -21.85
N VAL A 332 18.28 10.58 -20.78
CA VAL A 332 17.39 9.42 -20.78
C VAL A 332 16.23 9.68 -19.83
N ILE A 333 15.00 9.54 -20.32
CA ILE A 333 13.80 9.63 -19.49
C ILE A 333 13.39 8.21 -19.09
N PHE A 334 13.21 8.00 -17.79
CA PHE A 334 12.80 6.72 -17.23
C PHE A 334 11.31 6.76 -16.89
N LEU A 335 10.64 5.69 -17.32
CA LEU A 335 9.21 5.49 -17.26
C LEU A 335 8.94 4.27 -16.40
N GLU A 336 8.56 4.48 -15.15
CA GLU A 336 8.29 3.42 -14.18
C GLU A 336 7.01 2.67 -14.56
N CYS A 337 7.09 1.35 -14.52
CA CYS A 337 6.00 0.43 -14.81
C CYS A 337 5.68 -0.40 -13.56
N GLY A 338 4.40 -0.40 -13.14
CA GLY A 338 3.91 -1.29 -12.09
C GLY A 338 4.07 -2.77 -12.44
N ASP A 339 3.52 -3.16 -13.60
CA ASP A 339 3.74 -4.45 -14.24
C ASP A 339 4.69 -4.26 -15.43
N PHE A 340 5.98 -4.42 -15.17
CA PHE A 340 7.04 -4.19 -16.15
C PHE A 340 6.93 -5.11 -17.37
N ASP A 341 6.73 -6.41 -17.15
CA ASP A 341 6.72 -7.39 -18.25
C ASP A 341 5.46 -7.21 -19.12
N ALA A 342 4.30 -6.90 -18.53
CA ALA A 342 3.10 -6.56 -19.29
C ALA A 342 3.28 -5.25 -20.09
N ALA A 343 3.94 -4.23 -19.53
CA ALA A 343 4.20 -2.98 -20.22
C ALA A 343 5.12 -3.18 -21.44
N VAL A 344 6.20 -3.96 -21.30
CA VAL A 344 7.10 -4.31 -22.41
C VAL A 344 6.36 -5.11 -23.48
N SER A 345 5.55 -6.10 -23.08
CA SER A 345 4.73 -6.90 -23.99
C SER A 345 3.74 -6.04 -24.77
N ALA A 346 3.02 -5.14 -24.10
CA ALA A 346 2.06 -4.23 -24.70
C ALA A 346 2.73 -3.26 -25.70
N ALA A 347 3.90 -2.71 -25.33
CA ALA A 347 4.65 -1.84 -26.23
C ALA A 347 5.10 -2.57 -27.51
N ARG A 348 5.64 -3.79 -27.38
CA ARG A 348 6.02 -4.62 -28.52
C ARG A 348 4.84 -5.00 -29.39
N ALA A 349 3.69 -5.35 -28.79
CA ALA A 349 2.45 -5.64 -29.51
C ALA A 349 1.92 -4.41 -30.29
N ALA A 350 2.19 -3.20 -29.80
CA ALA A 350 1.89 -1.94 -30.49
C ALA A 350 2.91 -1.58 -31.58
N GLY A 351 3.91 -2.43 -31.86
CA GLY A 351 4.95 -2.19 -32.86
C GLY A 351 6.09 -1.29 -32.40
N ILE A 352 6.19 -1.01 -31.10
CA ILE A 352 7.29 -0.22 -30.53
C ILE A 352 8.51 -1.13 -30.37
N ALA A 353 9.65 -0.70 -30.89
CA ALA A 353 10.91 -1.39 -30.69
C ALA A 353 11.42 -1.17 -29.26
N VAL A 354 11.35 -2.22 -28.44
CA VAL A 354 11.82 -2.23 -27.05
C VAL A 354 12.90 -3.29 -26.91
N ALA A 355 14.07 -2.90 -26.41
CA ALA A 355 15.18 -3.79 -26.11
C ALA A 355 14.76 -4.89 -25.12
N ASP A 356 15.55 -5.96 -25.05
CA ASP A 356 15.26 -7.03 -24.10
C ASP A 356 15.39 -6.55 -22.65
N PRO A 357 14.46 -6.95 -21.75
CA PRO A 357 14.58 -6.68 -20.33
C PRO A 357 15.91 -7.13 -19.73
N VAL A 358 16.49 -6.29 -18.89
CA VAL A 358 17.72 -6.60 -18.15
C VAL A 358 17.49 -6.33 -16.67
N ASP A 359 17.80 -7.33 -15.83
CA ASP A 359 17.90 -7.16 -14.38
C ASP A 359 19.29 -6.63 -14.05
N GLN A 360 19.32 -5.43 -13.48
CA GLN A 360 20.54 -4.72 -13.14
C GLN A 360 21.04 -5.10 -11.75
N THR A 361 22.36 -4.98 -11.54
CA THR A 361 22.98 -5.29 -10.24
C THR A 361 22.53 -4.36 -9.12
N TRP A 362 21.98 -3.19 -9.45
CA TRP A 362 21.40 -2.25 -8.51
C TRP A 362 19.90 -2.49 -8.22
N GLY A 363 19.37 -3.63 -8.67
CA GLY A 363 18.00 -4.06 -8.36
C GLY A 363 16.91 -3.36 -9.15
N TRP A 364 17.23 -2.80 -10.31
CA TRP A 364 16.25 -2.31 -11.28
C TRP A 364 16.10 -3.32 -12.40
N ARG A 365 14.88 -3.45 -12.92
CA ARG A 365 14.62 -4.16 -14.18
C ARG A 365 14.34 -3.11 -15.25
N GLU A 366 15.08 -3.14 -16.36
CA GLU A 366 15.10 -2.06 -17.35
C GLU A 366 14.94 -2.58 -18.78
N ALA A 367 14.30 -1.79 -19.64
CA ALA A 367 14.27 -2.00 -21.08
C ALA A 367 14.35 -0.66 -21.82
N ARG A 368 15.40 -0.48 -22.62
CA ARG A 368 15.62 0.75 -23.39
C ARG A 368 14.78 0.77 -24.67
N LEU A 369 14.35 1.96 -25.05
CA LEU A 369 13.60 2.22 -26.27
C LEU A 369 13.86 3.65 -26.76
N VAL A 370 13.49 3.91 -28.01
CA VAL A 370 13.65 5.22 -28.65
C VAL A 370 12.32 5.62 -29.25
N ASP A 371 11.91 6.87 -29.03
CA ASP A 371 10.69 7.39 -29.63
C ASP A 371 10.87 7.73 -31.13
N PRO A 372 9.82 8.08 -31.88
CA PRO A 372 9.94 8.43 -33.30
C PRO A 372 10.84 9.63 -33.61
N ALA A 373 11.15 10.48 -32.61
CA ALA A 373 12.01 11.65 -32.75
C ALA A 373 13.48 11.37 -32.37
N GLY A 374 13.81 10.15 -31.90
CA GLY A 374 15.16 9.79 -31.50
C GLY A 374 15.47 10.05 -30.02
N ASN A 375 14.47 10.39 -29.19
CA ASN A 375 14.66 10.60 -27.76
C ASN A 375 14.86 9.26 -27.06
N ALA A 376 15.86 9.20 -26.16
CA ALA A 376 16.17 8.01 -25.39
C ALA A 376 15.22 7.85 -24.20
N LEU A 377 14.56 6.70 -24.14
CA LEU A 377 13.64 6.32 -23.07
C LEU A 377 14.11 5.01 -22.42
N CYS A 378 13.65 4.78 -21.20
CA CYS A 378 13.80 3.51 -20.51
C CYS A 378 12.48 3.16 -19.80
N LEU A 379 11.87 2.04 -20.14
CA LEU A 379 10.87 1.43 -19.26
C LEU A 379 11.63 0.77 -18.11
N TYR A 380 11.17 0.93 -16.87
CA TYR A 380 11.85 0.30 -15.75
C TYR A 380 10.93 0.00 -14.56
N GLN A 381 11.41 -0.86 -13.67
CA GLN A 381 10.82 -1.12 -12.36
C GLN A 381 11.94 -1.15 -11.33
N ALA A 382 11.85 -0.28 -10.33
CA ALA A 382 12.89 -0.09 -9.32
C ALA A 382 12.41 -0.36 -7.89
N GLY A 383 11.09 -0.35 -7.64
CA GLY A 383 10.53 -0.49 -6.31
C GLY A 383 11.11 0.54 -5.34
N GLU A 384 11.45 0.12 -4.12
CA GLU A 384 12.03 1.03 -3.13
C GLU A 384 13.46 1.47 -3.48
N ASN A 385 14.21 0.69 -4.26
CA ASN A 385 15.61 0.96 -4.59
C ASN A 385 15.81 2.22 -5.44
N ARG A 386 14.74 2.76 -6.03
CA ARG A 386 14.79 4.07 -6.69
C ARG A 386 15.24 5.15 -5.71
N ARG A 387 14.67 5.15 -4.51
CA ARG A 387 14.94 6.16 -3.48
C ARG A 387 15.75 5.60 -2.32
N PHE A 388 15.53 4.36 -1.92
CA PHE A 388 16.12 3.73 -0.73
C PHE A 388 17.00 2.53 -1.08
N PRO A 389 17.99 2.66 -2.00
CA PRO A 389 18.91 1.55 -2.23
C PRO A 389 19.74 1.27 -0.97
N PRO A 390 20.24 0.03 -0.77
CA PRO A 390 21.06 -0.32 0.40
C PRO A 390 22.34 0.53 0.58
N TRP A 391 22.84 1.15 -0.48
CA TRP A 391 23.99 2.06 -0.48
C TRP A 391 23.58 3.55 -0.52
N ARG A 392 22.36 3.88 -0.10
CA ARG A 392 21.90 5.28 -0.02
C ARG A 392 22.86 6.11 0.84
N LEU A 393 23.25 7.28 0.35
CA LEU A 393 24.03 8.24 1.12
C LEU A 393 23.25 8.66 2.38
N ALA A 394 23.96 8.80 3.51
CA ALA A 394 23.36 9.35 4.71
C ALA A 394 22.88 10.78 4.43
N CYS A 395 21.71 11.15 4.98
CA CYS A 395 21.25 12.53 4.90
C CYS A 395 22.29 13.41 5.60
N PRO A 396 22.82 14.47 4.96
CA PRO A 396 23.71 15.38 5.63
C PRO A 396 22.95 16.09 6.76
N ASP A 397 23.53 16.10 7.97
CA ASP A 397 23.01 16.79 9.16
C ASP A 397 22.77 18.29 8.95
#